data_AF-A0A257HFT4-F1
#
_entry.id   AF-A0A257HFT4-F1
#
_cell.length_a   1.000
_cell.length_b   1.000
_cell.length_c   1.000
_cell.angle_alpha   90.00
_cell.angle_beta   90.00
_cell.angle_gamma   90.00
#
_symmetry.space_group_name_H-M   'P 1'
#
loop_
_entity.id
_entity.type
_entity.pdbx_description
1 polymer ?
#
loop_
_entity_poly.entity_id
_entity_poly.type
_entity_poly.pdbx_seq_one_letter_code
_entity_poly.pdbx_strand_id
1 'polypeptide(L)' 'MMAEIINLRMARKAKARGEAEKQAEQNRAKFGQTKAEKKVRKLEEARAAKAHAAGALEKPEGE' A
#
# COMPACT_ATOMS: atom_id res chain seq x y z
N MET A 1 -5.76 0.43 -46.80
CA MET A 1 -5.53 0.84 -45.41
C MET A 1 -5.13 -0.41 -44.65
N MET A 2 -3.87 -0.50 -44.16
CA MET A 2 -3.36 -1.72 -43.50
C MET A 2 -3.68 -1.67 -42.01
N ALA A 3 -4.20 -2.76 -41.47
CA ALA A 3 -4.38 -2.92 -40.03
C ALA A 3 -3.02 -3.18 -39.38
N GLU A 4 -2.74 -2.49 -38.29
CA GLU A 4 -1.51 -2.64 -37.52
C GLU A 4 -1.58 -3.97 -36.74
N ILE A 5 -0.83 -4.98 -37.20
CA ILE A 5 -0.84 -6.31 -36.60
C ILE A 5 0.00 -6.26 -35.32
N ILE A 6 -0.65 -6.09 -34.17
CA ILE A 6 0.01 -6.11 -32.87
C ILE A 6 0.15 -7.53 -32.31
N ASN A 7 1.31 -7.83 -31.73
CA ASN A 7 1.55 -9.11 -31.09
C ASN A 7 1.00 -9.10 -29.64
N LEU A 8 -0.20 -9.65 -29.46
CA LEU A 8 -0.86 -9.73 -28.15
C LEU A 8 -0.09 -10.55 -27.11
N ARG A 9 0.74 -11.51 -27.52
CA ARG A 9 1.60 -12.28 -26.59
C ARG A 9 2.64 -11.37 -25.95
N MET A 10 3.27 -10.51 -26.75
CA MET A 10 4.27 -9.54 -26.25
C MET A 10 3.62 -8.49 -25.36
N ALA A 11 2.44 -8.00 -25.74
CA ALA A 11 1.67 -7.06 -24.92
C ALA A 11 1.31 -7.66 -23.54
N ARG A 12 0.80 -8.89 -23.50
CA ARG A 12 0.52 -9.60 -22.24
C ARG A 12 1.77 -9.80 -21.38
N LYS A 13 2.89 -10.17 -22.00
CA LYS A 13 4.18 -10.36 -21.29
C LYS A 13 4.68 -9.06 -20.68
N ALA A 14 4.56 -7.94 -21.41
CA ALA A 14 4.93 -6.62 -20.89
C ALA A 14 4.05 -6.24 -19.69
N LYS A 15 2.73 -6.46 -19.79
CA LYS A 15 1.80 -6.22 -18.68
C LYS A 15 2.16 -7.03 -17.43
N ALA A 16 2.37 -8.33 -17.59
CA ALA A 16 2.73 -9.23 -16.47
C ALA A 16 4.05 -8.83 -15.79
N ARG A 17 5.05 -8.40 -16.56
CA ARG A 17 6.31 -7.87 -15.99
C ARG A 17 6.09 -6.59 -15.19
N GLY A 18 5.32 -5.64 -15.73
CA GLY A 18 5.02 -4.39 -15.04
C GLY A 18 4.22 -4.60 -13.75
N GLU A 19 3.30 -5.58 -13.72
CA GLU A 19 2.58 -5.96 -12.50
C GLU A 19 3.52 -6.55 -11.44
N ALA A 20 4.44 -7.45 -11.86
CA ALA A 20 5.44 -8.03 -10.97
C ALA A 20 6.39 -6.97 -10.38
N GLU A 21 6.82 -5.99 -11.17
CA GLU A 21 7.67 -4.89 -10.72
C GLU A 21 6.96 -3.99 -9.69
N LYS A 22 5.70 -3.62 -9.95
CA LYS A 22 4.86 -2.88 -9.00
C LYS A 22 4.69 -3.63 -7.68
N GLN A 23 4.43 -4.94 -7.75
CA GLN A 23 4.32 -5.76 -6.55
C GLN A 23 5.65 -5.84 -5.78
N ALA A 24 6.77 -5.97 -6.49
CA ALA A 24 8.11 -5.98 -5.89
C ALA A 24 8.46 -4.64 -5.24
N GLU A 25 8.08 -3.51 -5.84
CA GLU A 25 8.22 -2.17 -5.26
C GLU A 25 7.40 -2.02 -3.98
N GLN A 26 6.11 -2.41 -4.01
CA GLN A 26 5.27 -2.42 -2.81
C GLN A 26 5.86 -3.32 -1.71
N ASN A 27 6.38 -4.49 -2.08
CA ASN A 27 6.99 -5.42 -1.13
C ASN A 27 8.30 -4.86 -0.57
N ARG A 28 9.12 -4.17 -1.37
CA ARG A 28 10.31 -3.46 -0.86
C ARG A 28 9.92 -2.36 0.12
N ALA A 29 8.91 -1.56 -0.19
CA ALA A 29 8.42 -0.51 0.71
C ALA A 29 7.83 -1.07 2.01
N LYS A 30 7.09 -2.18 1.95
CA LYS A 30 6.42 -2.79 3.11
C LYS A 30 7.34 -3.68 3.95
N PHE A 31 8.18 -4.47 3.30
CA PHE A 31 8.97 -5.53 3.93
C PHE A 31 10.47 -5.22 3.97
N GLY A 32 10.98 -4.29 3.17
CA GLY A 32 12.37 -3.83 3.19
C GLY A 32 12.69 -2.86 4.34
N GLN A 33 11.68 -2.43 5.10
CA GLN A 33 11.90 -1.62 6.30
C GLN A 33 12.68 -2.40 7.36
N THR A 34 13.69 -1.75 7.92
CA THR A 34 14.48 -2.26 9.04
C THR A 34 13.62 -2.41 10.30
N LYS A 35 14.07 -3.21 11.27
CA LYS A 35 13.36 -3.37 12.56
C LYS A 35 13.18 -2.04 13.30
N ALA A 36 14.15 -1.12 13.16
CA ALA A 36 14.11 0.20 13.78
C ALA A 36 12.98 1.06 13.18
N GLU A 37 12.89 1.14 11.86
CA GLU A 37 11.84 1.91 11.15
C GLU A 37 10.44 1.37 11.44
N LYS A 38 10.27 0.03 11.46
CA LYS A 38 9.01 -0.60 11.86
C LYS A 38 8.59 -0.23 13.29
N LYS A 39 9.55 -0.13 14.22
CA LYS A 39 9.29 0.24 15.61
C LYS A 39 8.85 1.71 15.71
N VAL A 40 9.54 2.62 15.02
CA VAL A 40 9.18 4.05 14.97
C VAL A 40 7.77 4.21 14.42
N ARG A 41 7.48 3.61 13.26
CA ARG A 41 6.14 3.67 12.67
C ARG A 41 5.04 3.15 13.61
N LYS A 42 5.27 2.01 14.29
CA LYS A 42 4.31 1.48 15.27
C LYS A 42 4.10 2.42 16.46
N LEU A 43 5.16 3.08 16.93
CA LEU A 43 5.06 4.05 18.02
C LEU A 43 4.29 5.30 17.59
N GLU A 44 4.48 5.76 16.36
CA GLU A 44 3.72 6.86 15.77
C GLU A 44 2.24 6.51 15.61
N GLU A 45 1.94 5.33 15.05
CA GLU A 45 0.57 4.81 14.93
C GLU A 45 -0.10 4.69 16.31
N ALA A 46 0.62 4.21 17.33
CA ALA A 46 0.10 4.12 18.70
C ALA A 46 -0.14 5.49 19.35
N ARG A 47 0.72 6.48 19.09
CA ARG A 47 0.52 7.86 19.55
C ARG A 47 -0.69 8.50 18.88
N ALA A 48 -0.82 8.33 17.57
CA ALA A 48 -1.96 8.82 16.80
C ALA A 48 -3.26 8.18 17.30
N ALA A 49 -3.29 6.86 17.50
CA ALA A 49 -4.44 6.15 18.04
C ALA A 49 -4.84 6.66 19.43
N LYS A 50 -3.86 6.89 20.33
CA LYS A 50 -4.13 7.47 21.65
C LYS A 50 -4.66 8.90 21.58
N ALA A 51 -4.12 9.72 20.68
CA ALA A 51 -4.61 11.09 20.47
C ALA A 51 -6.06 11.10 19.95
N HIS A 52 -6.38 10.21 19.00
CA HIS A 52 -7.74 10.04 18.51
C HIS A 52 -8.70 9.55 19.60
N ALA A 53 -8.29 8.58 20.41
CA ALA A 53 -9.10 8.08 21.52
C ALA A 53 -9.31 9.15 22.60
N ALA A 54 -8.30 9.96 22.92
CA ALA A 54 -8.42 11.03 23.91
C ALA A 54 -9.33 12.18 23.45
N GLY A 55 -9.44 12.41 22.14
CA GLY A 55 -10.35 13.40 21.55
C GLY A 55 -11.73 12.85 21.18
N ALA A 56 -11.96 11.55 21.36
CA ALA A 56 -13.27 10.96 21.12
C ALA A 56 -14.21 11.35 22.26
N LEU A 57 -15.13 12.29 21.98
CA LEU A 57 -16.32 12.46 22.79
C LEU A 57 -17.16 11.20 22.63
N GLU A 58 -17.32 10.41 23.70
CA GLU A 58 -18.33 9.36 23.71
C GLU A 58 -19.67 10.01 23.38
N LYS A 59 -20.22 9.64 22.22
CA LYS A 59 -21.59 10.05 21.89
C LYS A 59 -22.45 9.38 22.96
N PRO A 60 -23.25 10.12 23.75
CA PRO A 60 -24.12 9.50 24.72
C PRO A 60 -24.98 8.50 23.96
N GLU A 61 -24.88 7.23 24.36
CA GLU A 61 -25.72 6.17 23.80
C GLU A 61 -27.17 6.61 23.99
N GLY A 62 -27.87 6.68 22.86
CA GLY A 62 -29.20 7.28 22.75
C GLY A 62 -30.21 6.58 23.64
N GLU A 63 -30.98 7.43 24.30
CA GLU A 63 -32.32 7.23 24.87
C GLU A 63 -33.31 6.64 23.87
#